data_AF-A0A7W5NH64-F1
#
_entry.id   AF-A0A7W5NH64-F1
#
_cell.length_a   1.000
_cell.length_b   1.000
_cell.length_c   1.000
_cell.angle_alpha   90.00
_cell.angle_beta   90.00
_cell.angle_gamma   90.00
#
_symmetry.space_group_name_H-M   'P 1'
#
loop_
_entity.id
_entity.type
_entity.pdbx_description
1 polymer ?
#
loop_
_entity_poly.entity_id
_entity_poly.type
_entity_poly.pdbx_seq_one_letter_code
_entity_poly.pdbx_strand_id
1 'polypeptide(L)' 'MATLEAFRTVLDDPATPEIIRNHIIDSLQYALRNHGQIFASREVEWLATWDDARIPLAASKELKRRVAEIS' A
#
# COMPACT_ATOMS: atom_id res chain seq x y z
N MET A 1 3.56 -7.68 -7.78
CA MET A 1 4.76 -7.46 -6.94
C MET A 1 5.74 -6.49 -7.57
N ALA A 2 6.28 -6.76 -8.78
CA ALA A 2 7.28 -5.89 -9.44
C ALA A 2 6.96 -4.38 -9.42
N THR A 3 5.70 -3.99 -9.65
CA THR A 3 5.28 -2.57 -9.59
C THR A 3 5.41 -1.97 -8.19
N LEU A 4 5.01 -2.70 -7.14
CA LEU A 4 5.08 -2.21 -5.77
C LEU A 4 6.53 -2.16 -5.27
N GLU A 5 7.39 -3.07 -5.73
CA GLU A 5 8.85 -3.03 -5.50
C GLU A 5 9.50 -1.82 -6.17
N ALA A 6 9.09 -1.49 -7.40
CA ALA A 6 9.52 -0.28 -8.08
C ALA A 6 9.11 0.99 -7.30
N PHE A 7 7.88 1.04 -6.78
CA PHE A 7 7.45 2.13 -5.91
C PHE A 7 8.25 2.20 -4.62
N ARG A 8 8.53 1.06 -3.97
CA ARG A 8 9.37 1.04 -2.76
C ARG A 8 10.76 1.61 -3.04
N THR A 9 11.36 1.22 -4.17
CA THR A 9 12.66 1.74 -4.61
C THR A 9 12.64 3.26 -4.77
N VAL A 10 11.60 3.80 -5.42
CA VAL A 10 11.42 5.26 -5.57
C VAL A 10 11.21 5.96 -4.22
N LEU A 11 10.48 5.33 -3.30
CA LEU A 11 10.22 5.87 -1.97
C LEU A 11 11.42 5.80 -1.03
N ASP A 12 12.37 4.88 -1.26
CA ASP A 12 13.61 4.76 -0.48
C ASP A 12 14.74 5.65 -1.01
N ASP A 13 14.71 6.03 -2.29
CA ASP A 13 15.72 6.91 -2.88
C ASP A 13 15.59 8.33 -2.29
N PRO A 14 16.58 8.87 -1.56
CA PRO A 14 16.53 10.22 -0.99
C PRO A 14 16.47 11.34 -2.05
N ALA A 15 16.87 11.10 -3.29
CA ALA A 15 16.79 12.07 -4.38
C ALA A 15 15.35 12.24 -4.92
N THR A 16 14.43 11.33 -4.61
CA THR A 16 13.04 11.43 -5.05
C THR A 16 12.36 12.68 -4.47
N PRO A 17 11.79 13.56 -5.32
CA PRO A 17 11.04 14.73 -4.86
C PRO A 17 9.86 14.35 -3.97
N GLU A 18 9.61 15.14 -2.93
CA GLU A 18 8.53 14.88 -1.97
C GLU A 18 7.15 14.75 -2.63
N ILE A 19 6.88 15.56 -3.66
CA ILE A 19 5.63 15.49 -4.44
C ILE A 19 5.40 14.11 -5.06
N ILE A 20 6.46 13.44 -5.52
CA ILE A 20 6.37 12.10 -6.11
C ILE A 20 6.13 11.06 -5.01
N ARG A 21 6.82 11.18 -3.87
CA ARG A 21 6.59 10.29 -2.73
C ARG A 21 5.16 10.35 -2.25
N ASN A 22 4.65 11.57 -2.03
CA ASN A 22 3.28 11.78 -1.61
C ASN A 22 2.28 11.26 -2.64
N HIS A 23 2.52 11.51 -3.94
CA HIS A 23 1.65 10.99 -4.98
C HIS A 23 1.56 9.45 -4.97
N ILE A 24 2.68 8.75 -4.82
CA ILE A 24 2.69 7.28 -4.72
C ILE A 24 1.93 6.81 -3.48
N ILE A 25 2.22 7.40 -2.31
CA ILE A 25 1.59 7.02 -1.05
C ILE A 25 0.08 7.26 -1.09
N ASP A 26 -0.35 8.43 -1.55
CA ASP A 26 -1.76 8.80 -1.61
C ASP A 26 -2.53 7.92 -2.61
N SER A 27 -1.91 7.61 -3.76
CA SER A 27 -2.50 6.71 -4.77
C SER A 27 -2.65 5.29 -4.23
N LEU A 28 -1.63 4.75 -3.56
CA LEU A 28 -1.69 3.42 -2.94
C LEU A 28 -2.71 3.37 -1.80
N GLN A 29 -2.75 4.40 -0.95
CA GLN A 29 -3.74 4.50 0.11
C GLN A 29 -5.17 4.53 -0.46
N TYR A 30 -5.40 5.31 -1.51
CA TYR A 30 -6.70 5.38 -2.17
C TYR A 30 -7.08 4.02 -2.78
N ALA A 31 -6.16 3.37 -3.48
CA ALA A 31 -6.41 2.06 -4.09
C ALA A 31 -6.73 0.99 -3.03
N LEU A 32 -5.99 0.94 -1.92
CA LEU A 32 -6.26 0.02 -0.81
C LEU A 32 -7.64 0.24 -0.18
N ARG A 33 -8.07 1.50 -0.02
CA ARG A 33 -9.35 1.85 0.62
C ARG A 33 -10.57 1.57 -0.25
N ASN A 34 -10.46 1.77 -1.55
CA ASN A 34 -11.62 1.77 -2.46
C ASN A 34 -11.63 0.55 -3.39
N HIS A 35 -10.46 -0.01 -3.68
CA HIS A 35 -10.27 -1.08 -4.65
C HIS A 35 -9.35 -2.19 -4.11
N GLY A 36 -9.37 -2.42 -2.79
CA GLY A 36 -8.47 -3.36 -2.11
C GLY A 36 -8.46 -4.78 -2.71
N GLN A 37 -9.54 -5.21 -3.34
CA GLN A 37 -9.67 -6.51 -4.01
C GLN A 37 -8.73 -6.72 -5.20
N ILE A 38 -8.17 -5.65 -5.79
CA ILE A 38 -7.22 -5.77 -6.91
C ILE A 38 -5.85 -6.27 -6.46
N PHE A 39 -5.54 -6.15 -5.16
CA PHE A 39 -4.28 -6.58 -4.58
C PHE A 39 -4.37 -8.06 -4.17
N ALA A 40 -3.33 -8.83 -4.47
CA ALA A 40 -3.18 -10.17 -3.89
C ALA A 40 -2.98 -10.06 -2.36
N SER A 41 -3.38 -11.09 -1.60
CA SER A 41 -3.27 -11.05 -0.12
C SER A 41 -1.83 -10.77 0.34
N ARG A 42 -0.84 -11.43 -0.27
CA ARG A 42 0.59 -11.18 0.00
C ARG A 42 1.03 -9.73 -0.25
N GLU A 43 0.41 -9.05 -1.21
CA GLU A 43 0.75 -7.65 -1.52
C GLU A 43 0.17 -6.72 -0.46
N VAL A 44 -1.05 -6.99 0.01
CA VAL A 44 -1.65 -6.24 1.13
C VAL A 44 -0.87 -6.47 2.42
N GLU A 45 -0.48 -7.71 2.71
CA GLU A 45 0.37 -8.07 3.86
C GLU A 45 1.71 -7.33 3.81
N TRP A 46 2.36 -7.30 2.65
CA TRP A 46 3.62 -6.58 2.48
C TRP A 46 3.45 -5.07 2.60
N LEU A 47 2.40 -4.48 2.02
CA LEU A 47 2.07 -3.06 2.19
C LEU A 47 1.81 -2.70 3.66
N ALA A 48 1.30 -3.65 4.47
CA ALA A 48 1.08 -3.44 5.89
C ALA A 48 2.38 -3.23 6.71
N THR A 49 3.55 -3.55 6.14
CA THR A 49 4.86 -3.38 6.80
C THR A 49 5.60 -2.12 6.38
N TRP A 50 5.01 -1.26 5.54
CA TRP A 50 5.68 -0.06 5.03
C TRP A 50 5.75 1.04 6.10
N ASP A 51 6.80 1.87 6.05
CA ASP A 51 7.11 2.84 7.10
C ASP A 51 6.12 4.02 7.17
N ASP A 52 5.55 4.45 6.04
CA ASP A 52 4.56 5.53 6.02
C ASP A 52 3.22 5.02 6.56
N ALA A 53 2.84 5.46 7.76
CA ALA A 53 1.66 5.02 8.50
C ALA A 53 0.33 5.06 7.70
N ARG A 54 0.24 5.89 6.63
CA ARG A 54 -0.93 5.95 5.74
C ARG A 54 -1.19 4.62 5.04
N ILE A 55 -0.14 3.87 4.70
CA ILE A 55 -0.24 2.59 3.98
C ILE A 55 -0.63 1.46 4.92
N PRO A 56 0.07 1.18 6.06
CA PRO A 56 -0.33 0.14 7.00
C PRO A 56 -1.73 0.28 7.53
N LEU A 57 -2.19 1.52 7.78
CA LEU A 57 -3.56 1.77 8.22
C LEU A 57 -4.60 1.32 7.19
N ALA A 58 -4.35 1.57 5.91
CA ALA A 58 -5.26 1.15 4.83
C ALA A 58 -5.18 -0.36 4.58
N ALA A 59 -3.96 -0.91 4.51
CA ALA A 59 -3.73 -2.34 4.30
C ALA A 59 -4.32 -3.20 5.44
N SER A 60 -4.14 -2.79 6.69
CA SER A 60 -4.71 -3.51 7.84
C SER A 60 -6.23 -3.52 7.84
N LYS A 61 -6.87 -2.43 7.37
CA LYS A 61 -8.34 -2.39 7.21
C LYS A 61 -8.80 -3.37 6.13
N GLU A 62 -8.07 -3.43 5.03
CA GLU A 62 -8.36 -4.38 3.94
C GLU A 62 -8.22 -5.84 4.41
N LEU A 63 -7.16 -6.18 5.14
CA LEU A 63 -6.98 -7.53 5.69
C LEU A 63 -8.13 -7.90 6.63
N LYS A 64 -8.54 -6.99 7.52
CA LYS A 64 -9.68 -7.20 8.42
C LYS A 64 -10.98 -7.41 7.65
N ARG A 65 -11.21 -6.64 6.57
CA ARG A 65 -12.38 -6.79 5.70
C ARG A 65 -12.44 -8.18 5.08
N ARG A 66 -11.32 -8.67 4.53
CA ARG A 66 -11.24 -10.01 3.91
C ARG A 66 -11.53 -11.13 4.91
N VAL A 67 -11.02 -11.03 6.14
CA VAL A 67 -11.31 -12.02 7.19
C VAL A 67 -12.81 -12.03 7.53
N ALA A 68 -13.45 -10.87 7.60
CA ALA A 68 -14.88 -10.76 7.85
C ALA A 68 -15.75 -11.30 6.72
N GLU A 69 -15.31 -11.23 5.46
CA GLU A 69 -16.04 -11.77 4.30
C GLU A 69 -15.98 -13.30 4.19
N ILE A 70 -14.99 -13.94 4.83
CA ILE A 70 -14.80 -15.40 4.83
C ILE A 70 -15.51 -16.07 6.03
N SER A 71 -15.86 -15.29 7.05
CA SER A 71 -16.50 -15.75 8.31
C SER A 71 -18.01 -15.78 8.20
#